data_AF-A0A6V8E3K2-F1
#
_entry.id   AF-A0A6V8E3K2-F1
#
_cell.length_a   1.000
_cell.length_b   1.000
_cell.length_c   1.000
_cell.angle_alpha   90.00
_cell.angle_beta   90.00
_cell.angle_gamma   90.00
#
_symmetry.space_group_name_H-M   'P 1'
#
loop_
_entity.id
_entity.type
_entity.pdbx_description
1 polymer ?
#
loop_
_entity_poly.entity_id
_entity_poly.type
_entity_poly.pdbx_seq_one_letter_code
_entity_poly.pdbx_strand_id
1 'polypeptide(L)'
;FLELSPLAAFGLYDGRAHSAGIVTGVGMVHGRECLFVANDATVKGGSYYPMTVKKHIRAQTVAHENHLPCIYLVDSGGAFLPMQDEVFPDITHFGRIFRNQARMSGDGIAQIAAVLGSCTAGGAYVPAMSDESIIVKGNGTIFLAGPPLVKAATGEVVTAEELGGADVHTAQSGVADHFAEDEAEALRLVRNIVENLGPRELAPAAGEVPEEPAHDVEDLLGLIPVDNRTPVDIKEIIARIVDGSRFHEFKARYGTTLICGFAHIHGHKVGIVANNGILFSESSMKGAHFVELCGQRGIPLVFLQNITGFMVGKAYEAGGIAKDGAKLVTAVSCVNVPKFTVIIGGSHGAGNYGMCGRAYDPRFLFMWPNSRISVMGGPQAADVLTTVKQDQRAREGLPPMEGGELEQFRKPIL
;
A
#
# COMPACT_ATOMS: atom_id res chain seq x y z
N PHE A 1 -12.55 -10.89 -0.79
CA PHE A 1 -11.82 -9.93 -1.64
C PHE A 1 -11.14 -8.94 -0.72
N LEU A 2 -9.82 -8.79 -0.82
CA LEU A 2 -9.06 -7.81 -0.04
C LEU A 2 -8.85 -6.57 -0.89
N GLU A 3 -9.69 -5.55 -0.70
CA GLU A 3 -9.58 -4.28 -1.44
C GLU A 3 -8.39 -3.46 -0.94
N LEU A 4 -7.69 -2.80 -1.87
CA LEU A 4 -6.52 -1.97 -1.61
C LEU A 4 -6.87 -0.49 -1.78
N SER A 5 -6.59 0.30 -0.74
CA SER A 5 -6.72 1.77 -0.76
C SER A 5 -8.11 2.27 -1.25
N PRO A 6 -9.24 1.81 -0.67
CA PRO A 6 -10.58 2.26 -1.06
C PRO A 6 -10.78 3.77 -0.87
N LEU A 7 -10.06 4.39 0.08
CA LEU A 7 -10.11 5.82 0.37
C LEU A 7 -9.09 6.65 -0.44
N ALA A 8 -8.51 6.09 -1.51
CA ALA A 8 -7.58 6.83 -2.36
C ALA A 8 -8.24 8.11 -2.92
N ALA A 9 -7.47 9.20 -2.93
CA ALA A 9 -7.91 10.54 -3.31
C ALA A 9 -9.07 11.15 -2.49
N PHE A 10 -9.39 10.60 -1.31
CA PHE A 10 -10.34 11.23 -0.40
C PHE A 10 -9.88 12.64 0.00
N GLY A 11 -10.76 13.63 -0.18
CA GLY A 11 -10.46 15.04 0.08
C GLY A 11 -9.56 15.73 -0.97
N LEU A 12 -9.13 15.03 -2.02
CA LEU A 12 -8.36 15.59 -3.13
C LEU A 12 -9.26 15.90 -4.35
N TYR A 13 -8.77 16.73 -5.27
CA TYR A 13 -9.38 16.96 -6.59
C TYR A 13 -10.87 17.35 -6.53
N ASP A 14 -11.20 18.28 -5.63
CA ASP A 14 -12.57 18.74 -5.33
C ASP A 14 -13.55 17.61 -4.92
N GLY A 15 -13.01 16.50 -4.41
CA GLY A 15 -13.79 15.33 -3.98
C GLY A 15 -14.37 14.50 -5.13
N ARG A 16 -13.92 14.69 -6.37
CA ARG A 16 -14.55 14.11 -7.57
C ARG A 16 -13.94 12.78 -8.04
N ALA A 17 -12.78 12.38 -7.50
CA ALA A 17 -12.07 11.17 -7.89
C ALA A 17 -12.20 10.10 -6.79
N HIS A 18 -13.42 9.62 -6.54
CA HIS A 18 -13.68 8.60 -5.52
C HIS A 18 -12.82 7.35 -5.76
N SER A 19 -12.20 6.79 -4.72
CA SER A 19 -11.27 5.65 -4.81
C SER A 19 -10.12 5.87 -5.81
N ALA A 20 -9.85 7.13 -6.19
CA ALA A 20 -9.01 7.53 -7.31
C ALA A 20 -9.44 6.94 -8.68
N GLY A 21 -10.74 6.69 -8.91
CA GLY A 21 -11.27 6.22 -10.20
C GLY A 21 -10.81 4.81 -10.59
N ILE A 22 -10.35 4.01 -9.62
CA ILE A 22 -9.85 2.66 -9.86
C ILE A 22 -10.07 1.78 -8.63
N VAL A 23 -10.60 0.58 -8.82
CA VAL A 23 -10.73 -0.45 -7.79
C VAL A 23 -9.58 -1.42 -7.93
N THR A 24 -8.86 -1.68 -6.84
CA THR A 24 -7.76 -2.63 -6.83
C THR A 24 -7.89 -3.58 -5.65
N GLY A 25 -7.49 -4.84 -5.80
CA GLY A 25 -7.63 -5.81 -4.71
C GLY A 25 -7.15 -7.19 -5.06
N VAL A 26 -7.09 -8.06 -4.05
CA VAL A 26 -6.77 -9.48 -4.22
C VAL A 26 -8.04 -10.31 -4.05
N GLY A 27 -8.31 -11.17 -5.01
CA GLY A 27 -9.48 -12.05 -5.04
C GLY A 27 -9.13 -13.45 -5.52
N MET A 28 -10.10 -14.36 -5.43
CA MET A 28 -9.92 -15.76 -5.85
C MET A 28 -10.57 -15.99 -7.22
N VAL A 29 -9.83 -16.62 -8.13
CA VAL A 29 -10.33 -17.14 -9.40
C VAL A 29 -9.86 -18.58 -9.54
N HIS A 30 -10.79 -19.53 -9.67
CA HIS A 30 -10.47 -20.97 -9.74
C HIS A 30 -9.50 -21.45 -8.63
N GLY A 31 -9.65 -20.95 -7.40
CA GLY A 31 -8.77 -21.32 -6.29
C GLY A 31 -7.38 -20.69 -6.31
N ARG A 32 -7.13 -19.72 -7.20
CA ARG A 32 -5.91 -18.92 -7.29
C ARG A 32 -6.15 -17.47 -6.87
N GLU A 33 -5.30 -16.95 -6.01
CA GLU A 33 -5.21 -15.54 -5.66
C GLU A 33 -4.72 -14.73 -6.88
N CYS A 34 -5.55 -13.79 -7.35
CA CYS A 34 -5.22 -12.87 -8.42
C CYS A 34 -5.34 -11.43 -7.93
N LEU A 35 -4.45 -10.57 -8.43
CA LEU A 35 -4.56 -9.13 -8.28
C LEU A 35 -5.50 -8.59 -9.36
N PHE A 36 -6.50 -7.84 -8.95
CA PHE A 36 -7.41 -7.11 -9.83
C PHE A 36 -7.06 -5.63 -9.86
N VAL A 37 -7.15 -5.04 -11.05
CA VAL A 37 -7.10 -3.60 -11.28
C VAL A 37 -8.22 -3.25 -12.25
N ALA A 38 -9.26 -2.59 -11.78
CA ALA A 38 -10.45 -2.25 -12.55
C ALA A 38 -10.65 -0.74 -12.59
N ASN A 39 -10.65 -0.14 -13.78
CA ASN A 39 -10.99 1.27 -13.94
C ASN A 39 -12.48 1.50 -13.66
N ASP A 40 -12.80 2.62 -13.02
CA ASP A 40 -14.19 3.04 -12.82
C ASP A 40 -14.54 4.14 -13.81
N ALA A 41 -15.17 3.77 -14.93
CA ALA A 41 -15.58 4.70 -15.96
C ALA A 41 -16.63 5.73 -15.50
N THR A 42 -17.36 5.46 -14.41
CA THR A 42 -18.32 6.41 -13.85
C THR A 42 -17.61 7.62 -13.21
N VAL A 43 -16.36 7.44 -12.78
CA VAL A 43 -15.52 8.48 -12.20
C VAL A 43 -14.72 9.18 -13.30
N LYS A 44 -15.30 10.25 -13.86
CA LYS A 44 -14.66 11.09 -14.90
C LYS A 44 -14.20 10.28 -16.12
N GLY A 45 -15.00 9.30 -16.54
CA GLY A 45 -14.66 8.44 -17.68
C GLY A 45 -13.45 7.54 -17.42
N GLY A 46 -13.13 7.23 -16.16
CA GLY A 46 -11.96 6.41 -15.80
C GLY A 46 -10.63 7.13 -15.97
N SER A 47 -10.62 8.46 -16.07
CA SER A 47 -9.40 9.24 -16.32
C SER A 47 -8.37 9.08 -15.20
N TYR A 48 -7.10 8.88 -15.57
CA TYR A 48 -6.00 8.75 -14.63
C TYR A 48 -5.55 10.09 -14.05
N TYR A 49 -6.00 10.37 -12.82
CA TYR A 49 -5.39 11.34 -11.90
C TYR A 49 -4.05 10.83 -11.33
N PRO A 50 -3.20 11.70 -10.73
CA PRO A 50 -1.95 11.27 -10.10
C PRO A 50 -2.12 10.12 -9.09
N MET A 51 -3.16 10.17 -8.25
CA MET A 51 -3.45 9.07 -7.30
C MET A 51 -3.92 7.78 -7.98
N THR A 52 -4.53 7.85 -9.16
CA THR A 52 -4.91 6.67 -9.96
C THR A 52 -3.67 5.90 -10.37
N VAL A 53 -2.68 6.63 -10.92
CA VAL A 53 -1.39 6.07 -11.33
C VAL A 53 -0.69 5.43 -10.14
N LYS A 54 -0.60 6.15 -9.03
CA LYS A 54 0.02 5.67 -7.80
C LYS A 54 -0.67 4.41 -7.27
N LYS A 55 -2.01 4.36 -7.30
CA LYS A 55 -2.80 3.20 -6.85
C LYS A 55 -2.62 2.00 -7.77
N HIS A 56 -2.61 2.20 -9.09
CA HIS A 56 -2.33 1.15 -10.07
C HIS A 56 -0.92 0.56 -9.85
N ILE A 57 0.12 1.40 -9.80
CA ILE A 57 1.50 0.96 -9.57
C ILE A 57 1.63 0.23 -8.23
N ARG A 58 0.94 0.70 -7.18
CA ARG A 58 0.95 -0.02 -5.90
C ARG A 58 0.31 -1.40 -6.02
N ALA A 59 -0.80 -1.55 -6.75
CA ALA A 59 -1.41 -2.85 -6.97
C ALA A 59 -0.40 -3.80 -7.65
N GLN A 60 0.26 -3.36 -8.73
CA GLN A 60 1.31 -4.15 -9.39
C GLN A 60 2.49 -4.47 -8.48
N THR A 61 2.87 -3.55 -7.59
CA THR A 61 3.93 -3.81 -6.59
C THR A 61 3.51 -4.97 -5.66
N VAL A 62 2.25 -5.00 -5.21
CA VAL A 62 1.71 -6.12 -4.42
C VAL A 62 1.72 -7.41 -5.23
N ALA A 63 1.31 -7.39 -6.50
CA ALA A 63 1.38 -8.57 -7.35
C ALA A 63 2.81 -9.09 -7.51
N HIS A 64 3.76 -8.21 -7.82
CA HIS A 64 5.15 -8.59 -8.05
C HIS A 64 5.79 -9.19 -6.80
N GLU A 65 5.64 -8.53 -5.64
CA GLU A 65 6.19 -9.02 -4.38
C GLU A 65 5.63 -10.40 -4.01
N ASN A 66 4.34 -10.65 -4.27
CA ASN A 66 3.61 -11.84 -3.82
C ASN A 66 3.31 -12.85 -4.94
N HIS A 67 3.90 -12.69 -6.13
CA HIS A 67 3.74 -13.56 -7.30
C HIS A 67 2.27 -13.82 -7.67
N LEU A 68 1.45 -12.76 -7.68
CA LEU A 68 0.02 -12.83 -8.01
C LEU A 68 -0.20 -12.51 -9.49
N PRO A 69 -0.89 -13.36 -10.27
CA PRO A 69 -1.36 -12.98 -11.60
C PRO A 69 -2.17 -11.68 -11.56
N CYS A 70 -1.98 -10.84 -12.57
CA CYS A 70 -2.66 -9.57 -12.70
C CYS A 70 -3.82 -9.67 -13.69
N ILE A 71 -4.99 -9.20 -13.30
CA ILE A 71 -6.17 -9.06 -14.13
C ILE A 71 -6.52 -7.57 -14.21
N TYR A 72 -6.38 -6.99 -15.40
CA TYR A 72 -6.69 -5.60 -15.70
C TYR A 72 -8.06 -5.52 -16.38
N LEU A 73 -9.06 -4.96 -15.71
CA LEU A 73 -10.37 -4.64 -16.29
C LEU A 73 -10.32 -3.18 -16.77
N VAL A 74 -10.09 -3.02 -18.07
CA VAL A 74 -9.71 -1.75 -18.69
C VAL A 74 -10.94 -1.03 -19.22
N ASP A 75 -11.18 0.16 -18.67
CA ASP A 75 -12.21 1.09 -19.14
C ASP A 75 -11.84 2.53 -18.71
N SER A 76 -10.99 3.18 -19.51
CA SER A 76 -10.39 4.48 -19.18
C SER A 76 -10.23 5.37 -20.41
N GLY A 77 -10.81 6.57 -20.33
CA GLY A 77 -10.69 7.63 -21.33
C GLY A 77 -9.32 8.31 -21.43
N GLY A 78 -8.33 7.94 -20.61
CA GLY A 78 -6.95 8.41 -20.72
C GLY A 78 -6.42 9.13 -19.47
N ALA A 79 -5.45 10.02 -19.64
CA ALA A 79 -4.84 10.78 -18.53
C ALA A 79 -5.64 12.06 -18.20
N PHE A 80 -5.64 12.48 -16.94
CA PHE A 80 -6.18 13.78 -16.55
C PHE A 80 -5.23 14.91 -16.97
N LEU A 81 -5.45 15.44 -18.17
CA LEU A 81 -4.55 16.41 -18.83
C LEU A 81 -4.18 17.65 -18.00
N PRO A 82 -5.07 18.26 -17.19
CA PRO A 82 -4.69 19.42 -16.37
C PRO A 82 -3.58 19.14 -15.34
N MET A 83 -3.29 17.88 -15.02
CA MET A 83 -2.21 17.46 -14.11
C MET A 83 -1.25 16.48 -14.78
N GLN A 84 -1.06 16.60 -16.10
CA GLN A 84 -0.25 15.66 -16.88
C GLN A 84 1.20 15.53 -16.37
N ASP A 85 1.77 16.58 -15.79
CA ASP A 85 3.12 16.62 -15.24
C ASP A 85 3.28 15.74 -13.99
N GLU A 86 2.20 15.50 -13.25
CA GLU A 86 2.11 14.56 -12.12
C GLU A 86 1.61 13.16 -12.54
N VAL A 87 1.35 12.95 -13.83
CA VAL A 87 0.78 11.69 -14.36
C VAL A 87 1.72 11.00 -15.33
N PHE A 88 2.54 11.73 -16.10
CA PHE A 88 3.25 11.21 -17.26
C PHE A 88 4.78 11.03 -17.09
N PRO A 89 5.57 12.04 -16.68
CA PRO A 89 7.00 12.06 -16.99
C PRO A 89 7.94 11.24 -16.09
N ASP A 90 7.60 10.99 -14.83
CA ASP A 90 8.55 10.48 -13.83
C ASP A 90 8.55 8.94 -13.68
N ILE A 91 9.53 8.40 -12.95
CA ILE A 91 9.72 6.96 -12.75
C ILE A 91 8.54 6.25 -12.06
N THR A 92 7.74 7.00 -11.29
CA THR A 92 6.52 6.51 -10.65
C THR A 92 5.24 6.96 -11.36
N HIS A 93 5.35 7.44 -12.60
CA HIS A 93 4.22 7.90 -13.41
C HIS A 93 3.75 6.82 -14.40
N PHE A 94 2.82 7.17 -15.29
CA PHE A 94 2.01 6.23 -16.09
C PHE A 94 2.83 5.17 -16.84
N GLY A 95 3.98 5.56 -17.41
CA GLY A 95 4.87 4.62 -18.12
C GLY A 95 5.41 3.47 -17.26
N ARG A 96 5.41 3.63 -15.93
CA ARG A 96 5.83 2.56 -15.00
C ARG A 96 4.91 1.36 -15.03
N ILE A 97 3.63 1.55 -15.35
CA ILE A 97 2.63 0.46 -15.44
C ILE A 97 3.08 -0.59 -16.46
N PHE A 98 3.50 -0.15 -17.64
CA PHE A 98 3.94 -1.01 -18.74
C PHE A 98 5.27 -1.69 -18.45
N ARG A 99 6.21 -0.94 -17.85
CA ARG A 99 7.48 -1.51 -17.40
C ARG A 99 7.26 -2.62 -16.38
N ASN A 100 6.33 -2.43 -15.44
CA ASN A 100 5.99 -3.44 -14.45
C ASN A 100 5.32 -4.66 -15.09
N GLN A 101 4.36 -4.47 -16.02
CA GLN A 101 3.76 -5.58 -16.78
C GLN A 101 4.82 -6.44 -17.48
N ALA A 102 5.69 -5.82 -18.28
CA ALA A 102 6.74 -6.55 -19.00
C ALA A 102 7.71 -7.28 -18.07
N ARG A 103 8.06 -6.68 -16.92
CA ARG A 103 8.94 -7.33 -15.93
C ARG A 103 8.25 -8.49 -15.23
N MET A 104 7.01 -8.32 -14.80
CA MET A 104 6.21 -9.37 -14.16
C MET A 104 5.97 -10.54 -15.11
N SER A 105 5.60 -10.28 -16.37
CA SER A 105 5.49 -11.32 -17.41
C SER A 105 6.83 -12.07 -17.60
N GLY A 106 7.95 -11.33 -17.70
CA GLY A 106 9.29 -11.93 -17.76
C GLY A 106 9.71 -12.75 -16.53
N ASP A 107 9.12 -12.45 -15.37
CA ASP A 107 9.29 -13.21 -14.12
C ASP A 107 8.25 -14.36 -13.98
N GLY A 108 7.45 -14.62 -15.02
CA GLY A 108 6.45 -15.69 -15.04
C GLY A 108 5.13 -15.38 -14.33
N ILE A 109 4.88 -14.11 -14.02
CA ILE A 109 3.62 -13.64 -13.40
C ILE A 109 2.67 -13.20 -14.52
N ALA A 110 1.63 -14.00 -14.75
CA ALA A 110 0.68 -13.77 -15.84
C ALA A 110 0.03 -12.39 -15.79
N GLN A 111 -0.02 -11.73 -16.94
CA GLN A 111 -0.67 -10.44 -17.18
C GLN A 111 -1.87 -10.66 -18.09
N ILE A 112 -3.09 -10.40 -17.60
CA ILE A 112 -4.34 -10.64 -18.32
C ILE A 112 -5.09 -9.33 -18.42
N ALA A 113 -5.54 -8.94 -19.61
CA ALA A 113 -6.38 -7.76 -19.80
C ALA A 113 -7.76 -8.11 -20.36
N ALA A 114 -8.79 -7.43 -19.87
CA ALA A 114 -10.11 -7.41 -20.47
C ALA A 114 -10.50 -5.95 -20.74
N VAL A 115 -10.61 -5.59 -22.02
CA VAL A 115 -11.00 -4.26 -22.47
C VAL A 115 -12.51 -4.21 -22.54
N LEU A 116 -13.10 -3.62 -21.51
CA LEU A 116 -14.55 -3.52 -21.33
C LEU A 116 -15.10 -2.22 -21.91
N GLY A 117 -14.25 -1.21 -22.13
CA GLY A 117 -14.64 0.06 -22.73
C GLY A 117 -13.48 0.78 -23.41
N SER A 118 -13.31 2.08 -23.14
CA SER A 118 -12.32 2.90 -23.83
C SER A 118 -10.88 2.57 -23.40
N CYS A 119 -9.96 2.47 -24.36
CA CYS A 119 -8.53 2.24 -24.10
C CYS A 119 -7.66 3.06 -25.07
N THR A 120 -7.38 4.31 -24.69
CA THR A 120 -6.74 5.29 -25.59
C THR A 120 -5.31 5.65 -25.21
N ALA A 121 -4.53 6.05 -26.21
CA ALA A 121 -3.18 6.58 -26.11
C ALA A 121 -2.24 5.63 -25.35
N GLY A 122 -1.54 6.11 -24.33
CA GLY A 122 -0.67 5.25 -23.53
C GLY A 122 -1.43 4.07 -22.91
N GLY A 123 -2.72 4.22 -22.60
CA GLY A 123 -3.54 3.16 -22.01
C GLY A 123 -3.64 1.92 -22.89
N ALA A 124 -3.53 2.08 -24.22
CA ALA A 124 -3.55 0.99 -25.19
C ALA A 124 -2.46 -0.06 -24.97
N TYR A 125 -1.37 0.30 -24.27
CA TYR A 125 -0.34 -0.67 -23.90
C TYR A 125 -0.75 -1.63 -22.79
N VAL A 126 -1.80 -1.35 -22.01
CA VAL A 126 -2.29 -2.31 -21.00
C VAL A 126 -2.70 -3.64 -21.66
N PRO A 127 -3.63 -3.65 -22.65
CA PRO A 127 -3.93 -4.88 -23.38
C PRO A 127 -2.78 -5.31 -24.31
N ALA A 128 -2.16 -4.38 -25.05
CA ALA A 128 -1.13 -4.77 -26.03
C ALA A 128 0.15 -5.36 -25.41
N MET A 129 0.38 -5.20 -24.11
CA MET A 129 1.50 -5.80 -23.37
C MET A 129 1.07 -6.83 -22.31
N SER A 130 -0.21 -7.20 -22.29
CA SER A 130 -0.67 -8.36 -21.51
C SER A 130 -0.35 -9.65 -22.27
N ASP A 131 -0.18 -10.75 -21.54
CA ASP A 131 0.12 -12.06 -22.11
C ASP A 131 -1.07 -12.62 -22.89
N GLU A 132 -2.29 -12.35 -22.38
CA GLU A 132 -3.56 -12.62 -23.07
C GLU A 132 -4.54 -11.45 -22.85
N SER A 133 -5.20 -11.04 -23.93
CA SER A 133 -6.09 -9.89 -24.00
C SER A 133 -7.46 -10.24 -24.57
N ILE A 134 -8.50 -9.79 -23.87
CA ILE A 134 -9.90 -9.93 -24.25
C ILE A 134 -10.46 -8.55 -24.60
N ILE A 135 -11.33 -8.46 -25.61
CA ILE A 135 -12.04 -7.23 -25.97
C ILE A 135 -13.53 -7.49 -26.17
N VAL A 136 -14.37 -6.61 -25.61
CA VAL A 136 -15.83 -6.69 -25.74
C VAL A 136 -16.29 -5.96 -26.99
N LYS A 137 -17.06 -6.65 -27.82
CA LYS A 137 -17.68 -6.11 -29.03
C LYS A 137 -18.55 -4.88 -28.75
N GLY A 138 -18.43 -3.85 -29.58
CA GLY A 138 -19.29 -2.66 -29.56
C GLY A 138 -19.09 -1.71 -28.38
N ASN A 139 -18.27 -2.08 -27.39
CA ASN A 139 -17.92 -1.21 -26.25
C ASN A 139 -16.40 -1.04 -26.12
N GLY A 140 -15.66 -2.15 -26.22
CA GLY A 140 -14.21 -2.18 -26.13
C GLY A 140 -13.55 -1.53 -27.35
N THR A 141 -12.67 -0.56 -27.11
CA THR A 141 -11.89 0.08 -28.19
C THR A 141 -10.45 0.32 -27.75
N ILE A 142 -9.48 0.04 -28.63
CA ILE A 142 -8.04 0.21 -28.37
C ILE A 142 -7.41 1.07 -29.47
N PHE A 143 -6.70 2.14 -29.12
CA PHE A 143 -5.93 2.92 -30.10
C PHE A 143 -4.88 3.82 -29.44
N LEU A 144 -3.74 3.99 -30.10
CA LEU A 144 -2.72 4.97 -29.67
C LEU A 144 -3.14 6.42 -29.92
N ALA A 145 -4.02 6.66 -30.90
CA ALA A 145 -4.57 7.95 -31.20
C ALA A 145 -6.06 7.77 -31.49
N GLY A 146 -6.93 8.28 -30.63
CA GLY A 146 -8.36 8.17 -30.84
C GLY A 146 -8.86 9.01 -32.02
N PRO A 147 -10.13 8.82 -32.44
CA PRO A 147 -10.69 9.52 -33.59
C PRO A 147 -10.50 11.04 -33.61
N PRO A 148 -10.61 11.78 -32.48
CA PRO A 148 -10.34 13.22 -32.47
C PRO A 148 -8.91 13.57 -32.88
N LEU A 149 -7.92 12.77 -32.48
CA LEU A 149 -6.52 13.01 -32.79
C LEU A 149 -6.18 12.60 -34.23
N VAL A 150 -6.75 11.50 -34.73
CA VAL A 150 -6.63 11.08 -36.13
C VAL A 150 -7.16 12.17 -37.06
N LYS A 151 -8.36 12.70 -36.76
CA LYS A 151 -8.96 13.80 -37.52
C LYS A 151 -8.11 15.06 -37.49
N ALA A 152 -7.59 15.43 -36.31
CA ALA A 152 -6.75 16.62 -36.16
C ALA A 152 -5.42 16.50 -36.92
N ALA A 153 -4.83 15.31 -36.98
CA ALA A 153 -3.53 15.08 -37.62
C ALA A 153 -3.61 14.85 -39.14
N THR A 154 -4.68 14.21 -39.63
CA THR A 154 -4.77 13.71 -41.02
C THR A 154 -5.98 14.22 -41.79
N GLY A 155 -7.02 14.70 -41.10
CA GLY A 155 -8.33 15.03 -41.69
C GLY A 155 -9.26 13.83 -41.86
N GLU A 156 -8.79 12.60 -41.63
CA GLU A 156 -9.60 11.39 -41.71
C GLU A 156 -10.71 11.37 -40.64
N VAL A 157 -11.91 10.98 -41.04
CA VAL A 157 -13.06 10.82 -40.15
C VAL A 157 -13.40 9.35 -40.08
N VAL A 158 -13.17 8.76 -38.92
CA VAL A 158 -13.37 7.34 -38.62
C VAL A 158 -14.05 7.21 -37.27
N THR A 159 -14.90 6.20 -37.08
CA THR A 159 -15.51 5.93 -35.77
C THR A 159 -14.53 5.19 -34.85
N ALA A 160 -14.82 5.14 -33.54
CA ALA A 160 -13.97 4.41 -32.61
C ALA A 160 -13.95 2.89 -32.88
N GLU A 161 -15.09 2.32 -33.28
CA GLU A 161 -15.23 0.91 -33.64
C GLU A 161 -14.44 0.57 -34.91
N GLU A 162 -14.55 1.39 -35.95
CA GLU A 162 -13.80 1.21 -37.21
C GLU A 162 -12.29 1.38 -37.01
N LEU A 163 -11.88 2.25 -36.09
CA LEU A 163 -10.47 2.53 -35.83
C LEU A 163 -9.78 1.44 -34.99
N GLY A 164 -10.49 0.88 -34.01
CA GLY A 164 -9.89 -0.02 -33.03
C GLY A 164 -10.90 -0.80 -32.19
N GLY A 165 -12.03 -1.19 -32.78
CA GLY A 165 -13.02 -2.04 -32.14
C GLY A 165 -12.58 -3.51 -32.04
N ALA A 166 -13.48 -4.34 -31.53
CA ALA A 166 -13.20 -5.76 -31.29
C ALA A 166 -12.82 -6.52 -32.57
N ASP A 167 -13.56 -6.33 -33.66
CA ASP A 167 -13.29 -6.98 -34.95
C ASP A 167 -11.92 -6.58 -35.53
N VAL A 168 -11.51 -5.32 -35.36
CA VAL A 168 -10.19 -4.84 -35.82
C VAL A 168 -9.07 -5.56 -35.07
N HIS A 169 -9.23 -5.76 -33.77
CA HIS A 169 -8.17 -6.30 -32.92
C HIS A 169 -8.09 -7.82 -32.86
N THR A 170 -9.20 -8.52 -33.08
CA THR A 170 -9.22 -10.00 -33.03
C THR A 170 -9.18 -10.64 -34.42
N ALA A 171 -9.62 -9.96 -35.49
CA ALA A 171 -9.65 -10.52 -36.84
C ALA A 171 -8.57 -9.97 -37.78
N GLN A 172 -8.04 -8.76 -37.54
CA GLN A 172 -7.11 -8.10 -38.48
C GLN A 172 -5.72 -7.87 -37.89
N SER A 173 -5.63 -7.17 -36.75
CA SER A 173 -4.34 -6.72 -36.20
C SER A 173 -3.71 -7.68 -35.20
N GLY A 174 -4.50 -8.46 -34.47
CA GLY A 174 -4.02 -9.39 -33.44
C GLY A 174 -3.56 -8.70 -32.14
N VAL A 175 -4.06 -7.50 -31.84
CA VAL A 175 -3.78 -6.81 -30.56
C VAL A 175 -4.56 -7.43 -29.40
N ALA A 176 -5.70 -8.06 -29.69
CA ALA A 176 -6.49 -8.81 -28.73
C ALA A 176 -6.63 -10.25 -29.21
N ASP A 177 -6.56 -11.20 -28.26
CA ASP A 177 -6.56 -12.63 -28.55
C ASP A 177 -7.97 -13.23 -28.53
N HIS A 178 -8.85 -12.65 -27.72
CA HIS A 178 -10.19 -13.17 -27.47
C HIS A 178 -11.27 -12.13 -27.74
N PHE A 179 -12.24 -12.50 -28.55
CA PHE A 179 -13.45 -11.72 -28.81
C PHE A 179 -14.55 -12.12 -27.82
N ALA A 180 -15.17 -11.13 -27.17
CA ALA A 180 -16.32 -11.33 -26.29
C ALA A 180 -17.55 -10.60 -26.83
N GLU A 181 -18.71 -11.26 -26.86
CA GLU A 181 -19.96 -10.62 -27.29
C GLU A 181 -20.48 -9.61 -26.25
N ASP A 182 -20.20 -9.83 -24.97
CA ASP A 182 -20.56 -8.94 -23.87
C ASP A 182 -19.58 -9.02 -22.69
N GLU A 183 -19.78 -8.19 -21.66
CA GLU A 183 -18.93 -8.18 -20.47
C GLU A 183 -19.00 -9.49 -19.68
N ALA A 184 -20.17 -10.15 -19.62
CA ALA A 184 -20.32 -11.40 -18.88
C ALA A 184 -19.48 -12.52 -19.51
N GLU A 185 -19.46 -12.57 -20.84
CA GLU A 185 -18.57 -13.44 -21.59
C GLU A 185 -17.10 -13.06 -21.40
N ALA A 186 -16.74 -11.78 -21.42
CA ALA A 186 -15.36 -11.36 -21.17
C ALA A 186 -14.86 -11.83 -19.79
N LEU A 187 -15.68 -11.71 -18.75
CA LEU A 187 -15.35 -12.20 -17.41
C LEU A 187 -15.26 -13.72 -17.36
N ARG A 188 -16.08 -14.45 -18.13
CA ARG A 188 -15.94 -15.91 -18.29
C ARG A 188 -14.61 -16.26 -18.98
N LEU A 189 -14.21 -15.53 -20.01
CA LEU A 189 -12.93 -15.73 -20.70
C LEU A 189 -11.74 -15.46 -19.78
N VAL A 190 -11.76 -14.38 -18.98
CA VAL A 190 -10.73 -14.13 -17.94
C VAL A 190 -10.57 -15.35 -17.04
N ARG A 191 -11.68 -15.96 -16.60
CA ARG A 191 -11.65 -17.14 -15.76
C ARG A 191 -11.06 -18.36 -16.47
N ASN A 192 -11.40 -18.57 -17.74
CA ASN A 192 -10.82 -19.65 -18.56
C ASN A 192 -9.31 -19.48 -18.71
N ILE A 193 -8.82 -18.25 -18.92
CA ILE A 193 -7.38 -17.97 -18.97
C ILE A 193 -6.72 -18.37 -17.66
N VAL A 194 -7.28 -17.94 -16.52
CA VAL A 194 -6.74 -18.26 -15.19
C VAL A 194 -6.73 -19.78 -14.93
N GLU A 195 -7.75 -20.52 -15.38
CA GLU A 195 -7.83 -21.98 -15.27
C GLU A 195 -6.70 -22.70 -16.03
N ASN A 196 -6.19 -22.10 -17.11
CA ASN A 196 -5.12 -22.66 -17.94
C ASN A 196 -3.71 -22.17 -17.54
N LEU A 197 -3.59 -21.37 -16.49
CA LEU A 197 -2.27 -20.98 -15.98
C LEU A 197 -1.52 -22.19 -15.42
N GLY A 198 -0.21 -22.24 -15.68
CA GLY A 198 0.68 -23.30 -15.21
C GLY A 198 0.72 -23.45 -13.68
N PRO A 199 1.40 -24.50 -13.16
CA PRO A 199 1.48 -24.75 -11.73
C PRO A 199 2.05 -23.53 -10.98
N ARG A 200 1.63 -23.36 -9.73
CA ARG A 200 2.15 -22.31 -8.85
C ARG A 200 2.91 -22.91 -7.68
N GLU A 201 3.99 -22.25 -7.28
CA GLU A 201 4.61 -22.51 -5.99
C GLU A 201 3.87 -21.71 -4.92
N LEU A 202 3.26 -22.40 -3.98
CA LEU A 202 2.64 -21.79 -2.81
C LEU A 202 3.67 -21.69 -1.69
N ALA A 203 3.57 -20.62 -0.89
CA ALA A 203 4.22 -20.60 0.41
C ALA A 203 3.77 -21.83 1.22
N PRO A 204 4.64 -22.38 2.09
CA PRO A 204 4.25 -23.48 2.97
C PRO A 204 2.92 -23.18 3.68
N ALA A 205 2.01 -24.14 3.65
CA ALA A 205 0.71 -24.02 4.30
C ALA A 205 0.87 -23.74 5.80
N ALA A 206 -0.21 -23.23 6.42
CA ALA A 206 -0.32 -23.14 7.87
C ALA A 206 0.16 -24.43 8.54
N GLY A 207 1.08 -24.31 9.50
CA GLY A 207 1.70 -25.45 10.17
C GLY A 207 0.84 -26.06 11.27
N GLU A 208 -0.19 -25.32 11.71
CA GLU A 208 -1.15 -25.71 12.74
C GLU A 208 -2.57 -25.48 12.24
N VAL A 209 -3.54 -26.20 12.82
CA VAL A 209 -4.97 -25.94 12.56
C VAL A 209 -5.33 -24.58 13.17
N PRO A 210 -5.98 -23.66 12.42
CA PRO A 210 -6.43 -22.39 12.95
C PRO A 210 -7.32 -22.57 14.20
N GLU A 211 -7.11 -21.75 15.21
CA GLU A 211 -7.93 -21.69 16.43
C GLU A 211 -8.34 -20.25 16.68
N GLU A 212 -9.59 -20.03 17.07
CA GLU A 212 -10.06 -18.69 17.45
C GLU A 212 -9.31 -18.17 18.68
N PRO A 213 -9.10 -16.85 18.83
CA PRO A 213 -8.60 -16.27 20.07
C PRO A 213 -9.49 -16.64 21.27
N ALA A 214 -8.91 -16.74 22.47
CA ALA A 214 -9.65 -17.01 23.70
C ALA A 214 -10.49 -15.81 24.20
N HIS A 215 -10.30 -14.64 23.59
CA HIS A 215 -11.01 -13.41 23.88
C HIS A 215 -11.75 -12.92 22.64
N ASP A 216 -12.90 -12.25 22.84
CA ASP A 216 -13.66 -11.68 21.74
C ASP A 216 -12.83 -10.59 21.03
N VAL A 217 -12.83 -10.62 19.70
CA VAL A 217 -12.15 -9.61 18.87
C VAL A 217 -12.84 -8.26 18.97
N GLU A 218 -14.16 -8.22 19.23
CA GLU A 218 -14.93 -6.98 19.37
C GLU A 218 -14.51 -6.14 20.58
N ASP A 219 -13.92 -6.79 21.61
CA ASP A 219 -13.34 -6.10 22.76
C ASP A 219 -12.24 -5.09 22.37
N LEU A 220 -11.60 -5.25 21.20
CA LEU A 220 -10.58 -4.32 20.70
C LEU A 220 -11.10 -2.87 20.65
N LEU A 221 -12.40 -2.68 20.39
CA LEU A 221 -13.03 -1.36 20.35
C LEU A 221 -13.00 -0.65 21.72
N GLY A 222 -13.02 -1.42 22.82
CA GLY A 222 -12.95 -0.91 24.18
C GLY A 222 -11.53 -0.74 24.72
N LEU A 223 -10.54 -1.38 24.10
CA LEU A 223 -9.14 -1.32 24.55
C LEU A 223 -8.39 -0.09 24.06
N ILE A 224 -8.89 0.56 23.00
CA ILE A 224 -8.22 1.71 22.40
C ILE A 224 -8.72 3.01 23.04
N PRO A 225 -7.83 3.75 23.72
CA PRO A 225 -8.21 4.97 24.42
C PRO A 225 -8.54 6.07 23.42
N VAL A 226 -9.49 6.94 23.81
CA VAL A 226 -9.83 8.14 23.04
C VAL A 226 -8.64 9.10 22.94
N ASP A 227 -7.87 9.22 24.03
CA ASP A 227 -6.61 9.97 24.04
C ASP A 227 -5.44 9.03 23.70
N ASN A 228 -4.86 9.21 22.51
CA ASN A 228 -3.72 8.44 22.00
C ASN A 228 -2.44 8.55 22.87
N ARG A 229 -2.41 9.44 23.88
CA ARG A 229 -1.31 9.50 24.87
C ARG A 229 -1.48 8.51 26.01
N THR A 230 -2.67 7.96 26.19
CA THR A 230 -2.96 6.98 27.23
C THR A 230 -2.24 5.67 26.87
N PRO A 231 -1.43 5.11 27.78
CA PRO A 231 -0.79 3.82 27.54
C PRO A 231 -1.84 2.73 27.28
N VAL A 232 -1.53 1.87 26.31
CA VAL A 232 -2.32 0.67 26.01
C VAL A 232 -1.43 -0.53 26.31
N ASP A 233 -1.93 -1.49 27.09
CA ASP A 233 -1.23 -2.76 27.21
C ASP A 233 -1.36 -3.52 25.90
N ILE A 234 -0.28 -3.52 25.12
CA ILE A 234 -0.27 -4.14 23.80
C ILE A 234 -0.53 -5.65 23.86
N LYS A 235 -0.32 -6.30 25.00
CA LYS A 235 -0.58 -7.73 25.16
C LYS A 235 -2.08 -8.05 25.10
N GLU A 236 -2.94 -7.14 25.55
CA GLU A 236 -4.40 -7.29 25.44
C GLU A 236 -4.86 -7.30 23.97
N ILE A 237 -4.18 -6.54 23.11
CA ILE A 237 -4.42 -6.57 21.66
C ILE A 237 -3.87 -7.86 21.06
N ILE A 238 -2.63 -8.25 21.39
CA ILE A 238 -2.02 -9.49 20.89
C ILE A 238 -2.90 -10.70 21.23
N ALA A 239 -3.42 -10.79 22.46
CA ALA A 239 -4.26 -11.88 22.91
C ALA A 239 -5.56 -12.03 22.09
N ARG A 240 -6.03 -10.99 21.41
CA ARG A 240 -7.28 -10.98 20.61
C ARG A 240 -7.07 -11.22 19.11
N ILE A 241 -5.81 -11.31 18.65
CA ILE A 241 -5.49 -11.48 17.23
C ILE A 241 -4.69 -12.75 16.94
N VAL A 242 -4.22 -13.47 17.97
CA VAL A 242 -3.45 -14.70 17.82
C VAL A 242 -4.25 -15.92 18.23
N ASP A 243 -3.96 -17.04 17.57
CA ASP A 243 -4.67 -18.30 17.73
C ASP A 243 -4.63 -18.78 19.20
N GLY A 244 -5.82 -19.04 19.76
CA GLY A 244 -6.01 -19.44 21.15
C GLY A 244 -5.39 -18.49 22.19
N SER A 245 -5.14 -17.22 21.82
CA SER A 245 -4.47 -16.21 22.66
C SER A 245 -3.08 -16.62 23.18
N ARG A 246 -2.41 -17.55 22.49
CA ARG A 246 -1.10 -18.07 22.91
C ARG A 246 0.03 -17.22 22.35
N PHE A 247 0.83 -16.65 23.25
CA PHE A 247 1.97 -15.82 22.89
C PHE A 247 3.24 -16.24 23.65
N HIS A 248 4.26 -16.68 22.93
CA HIS A 248 5.57 -16.98 23.51
C HIS A 248 6.47 -15.75 23.44
N GLU A 249 6.50 -14.99 24.54
CA GLU A 249 7.24 -13.73 24.62
C GLU A 249 8.76 -13.95 24.69
N PHE A 250 9.48 -13.29 23.79
CA PHE A 250 10.93 -13.21 23.76
C PHE A 250 11.42 -12.03 24.62
N LYS A 251 12.41 -12.28 25.50
CA LYS A 251 12.99 -11.25 26.39
C LYS A 251 11.91 -10.47 27.18
N ALA A 252 11.00 -11.19 27.83
CA ALA A 252 9.87 -10.61 28.56
C ALA A 252 10.27 -9.59 29.65
N ARG A 253 11.49 -9.70 30.19
CA ARG A 253 12.00 -8.85 31.28
C ARG A 253 13.06 -7.83 30.84
N TYR A 254 13.29 -7.63 29.54
CA TYR A 254 14.30 -6.73 29.00
C TYR A 254 13.68 -5.88 27.87
N GLY A 255 13.94 -4.57 27.85
CA GLY A 255 13.37 -3.65 26.85
C GLY A 255 11.84 -3.74 26.78
N THR A 256 11.16 -3.62 27.93
CA THR A 256 9.72 -3.92 28.09
C THR A 256 8.78 -2.95 27.36
N THR A 257 9.31 -1.86 26.81
CA THR A 257 8.56 -0.95 25.93
C THR A 257 8.44 -1.45 24.48
N LEU A 258 9.08 -2.57 24.15
CA LEU A 258 8.89 -3.30 22.90
C LEU A 258 8.62 -4.76 23.22
N ILE A 259 7.41 -5.22 22.88
CA ILE A 259 7.01 -6.62 23.04
C ILE A 259 7.40 -7.36 21.76
N CYS A 260 8.15 -8.46 21.93
CA CYS A 260 8.57 -9.34 20.86
C CYS A 260 8.18 -10.75 21.24
N GLY A 261 7.66 -11.54 20.31
CA GLY A 261 7.36 -12.94 20.60
C GLY A 261 6.73 -13.68 19.45
N PHE A 262 6.60 -14.98 19.62
CA PHE A 262 6.11 -15.89 18.60
C PHE A 262 4.65 -16.28 18.87
N ALA A 263 3.85 -16.35 17.82
CA ALA A 263 2.46 -16.79 17.86
C ALA A 263 2.06 -17.52 16.57
N HIS A 264 0.79 -17.89 16.47
CA HIS A 264 0.14 -18.28 15.21
C HIS A 264 -1.03 -17.33 14.93
N ILE A 265 -1.28 -17.04 13.65
CA ILE A 265 -2.47 -16.32 13.17
C ILE A 265 -3.04 -17.13 12.01
N HIS A 266 -4.25 -17.64 12.16
CA HIS A 266 -4.88 -18.57 11.23
C HIS A 266 -3.93 -19.74 10.85
N GLY A 267 -3.26 -20.31 11.85
CA GLY A 267 -2.33 -21.43 11.71
C GLY A 267 -0.95 -21.07 11.12
N HIS A 268 -0.73 -19.81 10.71
CA HIS A 268 0.58 -19.35 10.21
C HIS A 268 1.47 -18.89 11.36
N LYS A 269 2.70 -19.41 11.42
CA LYS A 269 3.69 -18.97 12.41
C LYS A 269 4.09 -17.53 12.14
N VAL A 270 4.01 -16.69 13.16
CA VAL A 270 4.41 -15.27 13.06
C VAL A 270 5.34 -14.85 14.20
N GLY A 271 6.20 -13.88 13.90
CA GLY A 271 6.93 -13.10 14.88
C GLY A 271 6.29 -11.72 15.03
N ILE A 272 5.78 -11.41 16.21
CA ILE A 272 5.14 -10.12 16.48
C ILE A 272 6.15 -9.18 17.13
N VAL A 273 6.21 -7.94 16.64
CA VAL A 273 7.01 -6.83 17.19
C VAL A 273 6.06 -5.65 17.43
N ALA A 274 5.82 -5.32 18.70
CA ALA A 274 4.72 -4.44 19.06
C ALA A 274 5.14 -3.39 20.11
N ASN A 275 4.81 -2.12 19.87
CA ASN A 275 5.17 -1.05 20.80
C ASN A 275 4.32 -1.12 22.08
N ASN A 276 4.97 -0.90 23.21
CA ASN A 276 4.35 -0.78 24.54
C ASN A 276 4.89 0.45 25.28
N GLY A 277 5.19 1.51 24.53
CA GLY A 277 5.84 2.72 25.00
C GLY A 277 6.94 3.22 24.05
N ILE A 278 7.71 4.20 24.54
CA ILE A 278 8.86 4.79 23.84
C ILE A 278 10.03 3.80 23.68
N LEU A 279 10.84 3.96 22.64
CA LEU A 279 11.98 3.08 22.39
C LEU A 279 13.24 3.54 23.16
N PHE A 280 13.87 2.58 23.84
CA PHE A 280 15.20 2.72 24.43
C PHE A 280 16.23 1.91 23.62
N SER A 281 17.52 2.02 23.99
CA SER A 281 18.59 1.18 23.46
C SER A 281 18.26 -0.31 23.63
N GLU A 282 17.81 -0.72 24.81
CA GLU A 282 17.43 -2.09 25.15
C GLU A 282 16.28 -2.59 24.27
N SER A 283 15.27 -1.75 24.04
CA SER A 283 14.14 -2.06 23.16
C SER A 283 14.62 -2.31 21.72
N SER A 284 15.54 -1.48 21.23
CA SER A 284 16.10 -1.60 19.88
C SER A 284 16.98 -2.84 19.72
N MET A 285 17.85 -3.12 20.69
CA MET A 285 18.67 -4.33 20.73
C MET A 285 17.82 -5.61 20.83
N LYS A 286 16.73 -5.57 21.59
CA LYS A 286 15.74 -6.66 21.67
C LYS A 286 15.08 -6.88 20.32
N GLY A 287 14.55 -5.82 19.71
CA GLY A 287 13.89 -5.88 18.41
C GLY A 287 14.79 -6.40 17.31
N ALA A 288 16.02 -5.87 17.20
CA ALA A 288 16.99 -6.30 16.20
C ALA A 288 17.27 -7.81 16.29
N HIS A 289 17.62 -8.30 17.48
CA HIS A 289 17.86 -9.73 17.70
C HIS A 289 16.60 -10.56 17.35
N PHE A 290 15.41 -10.12 17.77
CA PHE A 290 14.20 -10.88 17.46
C PHE A 290 13.89 -10.94 15.96
N VAL A 291 14.08 -9.83 15.24
CA VAL A 291 13.91 -9.76 13.78
C VAL A 291 14.91 -10.68 13.09
N GLU A 292 16.17 -10.71 13.52
CA GLU A 292 17.20 -11.63 13.01
C GLU A 292 16.81 -13.10 13.24
N LEU A 293 16.27 -13.44 14.41
CA LEU A 293 15.77 -14.80 14.70
C LEU A 293 14.62 -15.21 13.78
N CYS A 294 13.67 -14.29 13.52
CA CYS A 294 12.59 -14.56 12.59
C CYS A 294 13.12 -14.76 11.17
N GLY A 295 14.07 -13.92 10.75
CA GLY A 295 14.79 -14.04 9.49
C GLY A 295 15.46 -15.40 9.30
N GLN A 296 16.27 -15.81 10.29
CA GLN A 296 16.98 -17.09 10.27
C GLN A 296 16.02 -18.29 10.17
N ARG A 297 14.82 -18.16 10.74
CA ARG A 297 13.81 -19.23 10.80
C ARG A 297 12.78 -19.17 9.67
N GLY A 298 12.87 -18.18 8.77
CA GLY A 298 11.87 -17.96 7.71
C GLY A 298 10.48 -17.62 8.25
N ILE A 299 10.38 -16.97 9.41
CA ILE A 299 9.10 -16.64 10.06
C ILE A 299 8.66 -15.22 9.63
N PRO A 300 7.46 -15.06 9.04
CA PRO A 300 6.89 -13.75 8.75
C PRO A 300 6.79 -12.84 9.99
N LEU A 301 6.97 -11.55 9.79
CA LEU A 301 6.94 -10.54 10.84
C LEU A 301 5.66 -9.70 10.79
N VAL A 302 5.07 -9.46 11.95
CA VAL A 302 3.92 -8.56 12.14
C VAL A 302 4.33 -7.43 13.08
N PHE A 303 4.28 -6.20 12.57
CA PHE A 303 4.59 -4.99 13.32
C PHE A 303 3.31 -4.30 13.77
N LEU A 304 3.14 -4.08 15.06
CA LEU A 304 2.04 -3.28 15.62
C LEU A 304 2.59 -1.92 16.07
N GLN A 305 2.32 -0.88 15.28
CA GLN A 305 2.85 0.46 15.55
C GLN A 305 1.95 1.24 16.48
N ASN A 306 2.51 1.60 17.63
CA ASN A 306 2.00 2.63 18.53
C ASN A 306 3.19 3.36 19.16
N ILE A 307 3.90 4.14 18.34
CA ILE A 307 5.18 4.74 18.67
C ILE A 307 5.18 6.26 18.57
N THR A 308 5.59 6.89 19.66
CA THR A 308 5.78 8.35 19.77
C THR A 308 7.23 8.78 19.52
N GLY A 309 8.19 7.86 19.63
CA GLY A 309 9.60 8.10 19.32
C GLY A 309 10.56 7.34 20.23
N PHE A 310 11.82 7.76 20.19
CA PHE A 310 12.88 7.27 21.07
C PHE A 310 12.97 8.13 22.33
N MET A 311 13.53 7.58 23.40
CA MET A 311 13.90 8.37 24.56
C MET A 311 14.95 9.43 24.19
N VAL A 312 14.84 10.62 24.77
CA VAL A 312 15.74 11.75 24.51
C VAL A 312 16.53 12.13 25.76
N GLY A 313 17.76 12.62 25.57
CA GLY A 313 18.58 13.17 26.66
C GLY A 313 20.06 12.82 26.54
N LYS A 314 20.92 13.67 27.12
CA LYS A 314 22.39 13.56 27.02
C LYS A 314 22.92 12.16 27.39
N ALA A 315 22.38 11.54 28.44
CA ALA A 315 22.82 10.22 28.89
C ALA A 315 22.48 9.12 27.87
N TYR A 316 21.30 9.18 27.24
CA TYR A 316 20.87 8.21 26.23
C TYR A 316 21.66 8.34 24.93
N GLU A 317 21.93 9.59 24.51
CA GLU A 317 22.80 9.86 23.36
C GLU A 317 24.22 9.35 23.60
N ALA A 318 24.82 9.66 24.75
CA ALA A 318 26.15 9.17 25.12
C ALA A 318 26.20 7.63 25.29
N GLY A 319 25.09 7.02 25.71
CA GLY A 319 24.91 5.57 25.75
C GLY A 319 24.84 4.92 24.36
N GLY A 320 24.60 5.71 23.31
CA GLY A 320 24.56 5.25 21.93
C GLY A 320 23.18 4.83 21.45
N ILE A 321 22.10 5.46 21.93
CA ILE A 321 20.73 5.17 21.48
C ILE A 321 20.58 5.22 19.95
N ALA A 322 21.28 6.13 19.28
CA ALA A 322 21.29 6.23 17.82
C ALA A 322 21.83 4.95 17.15
N LYS A 323 22.99 4.43 17.59
CA LYS A 323 23.58 3.20 17.01
C LYS A 323 22.78 1.95 17.37
N ASP A 324 22.01 1.96 18.46
CA ASP A 324 21.18 0.83 18.85
C ASP A 324 19.87 0.82 18.07
N GLY A 325 19.24 1.99 17.90
CA GLY A 325 18.12 2.17 16.97
C GLY A 325 18.50 1.79 15.52
N ALA A 326 19.70 2.17 15.08
CA ALA A 326 20.20 1.81 13.75
C ALA A 326 20.26 0.30 13.53
N LYS A 327 20.62 -0.51 14.54
CA LYS A 327 20.63 -1.99 14.41
C LYS A 327 19.23 -2.55 14.15
N LEU A 328 18.21 -2.01 14.82
CA LEU A 328 16.82 -2.40 14.57
C LEU A 328 16.41 -2.05 13.13
N VAL A 329 16.71 -0.83 12.69
CA VAL A 329 16.42 -0.40 11.31
C VAL A 329 17.13 -1.28 10.29
N THR A 330 18.42 -1.60 10.49
CA THR A 330 19.17 -2.52 9.63
C THR A 330 18.52 -3.91 9.58
N ALA A 331 18.15 -4.47 10.73
CA ALA A 331 17.50 -5.79 10.77
C ALA A 331 16.17 -5.79 10.00
N VAL A 332 15.34 -4.76 10.18
CA VAL A 332 14.05 -4.61 9.48
C VAL A 332 14.22 -4.45 7.97
N SER A 333 15.23 -3.68 7.54
CA SER A 333 15.54 -3.48 6.12
C SER A 333 16.04 -4.76 5.44
N CYS A 334 16.92 -5.50 6.11
CA CYS A 334 17.67 -6.59 5.47
C CYS A 334 17.00 -7.96 5.58
N VAL A 335 16.06 -8.14 6.51
CA VAL A 335 15.40 -9.45 6.67
C VAL A 335 14.50 -9.75 5.45
N ASN A 336 14.73 -10.92 4.85
CA ASN A 336 13.99 -11.40 3.68
C ASN A 336 12.87 -12.37 4.06
N VAL A 337 11.97 -11.91 4.92
CA VAL A 337 10.72 -12.61 5.25
C VAL A 337 9.54 -11.67 4.94
N PRO A 338 8.32 -12.18 4.70
CA PRO A 338 7.15 -11.33 4.59
C PRO A 338 6.97 -10.47 5.85
N LYS A 339 6.79 -9.17 5.65
CA LYS A 339 6.56 -8.19 6.72
C LYS A 339 5.16 -7.60 6.55
N PHE A 340 4.41 -7.52 7.65
CA PHE A 340 3.09 -6.90 7.70
C PHE A 340 3.10 -5.83 8.79
N THR A 341 2.52 -4.67 8.51
CA THR A 341 2.50 -3.56 9.46
C THR A 341 1.06 -3.12 9.69
N VAL A 342 0.67 -2.97 10.95
CA VAL A 342 -0.61 -2.35 11.33
C VAL A 342 -0.30 -1.20 12.26
N ILE A 343 -0.67 0.02 11.85
CA ILE A 343 -0.64 1.18 12.73
C ILE A 343 -1.93 1.14 13.53
N ILE A 344 -1.78 0.99 14.85
CA ILE A 344 -2.88 0.87 15.82
C ILE A 344 -3.00 2.11 16.73
N GLY A 345 -2.04 3.03 16.63
CA GLY A 345 -2.00 4.29 17.40
C GLY A 345 -1.09 5.31 16.73
N GLY A 346 -0.04 5.76 17.44
CA GLY A 346 0.94 6.70 16.91
C GLY A 346 1.95 6.05 15.95
N SER A 347 2.36 6.78 14.92
CA SER A 347 3.50 6.44 14.06
C SER A 347 4.31 7.69 13.77
N HIS A 348 5.29 7.97 14.64
CA HIS A 348 6.04 9.23 14.60
C HIS A 348 7.55 9.06 14.46
N GLY A 349 8.16 9.93 13.66
CA GLY A 349 9.62 10.10 13.54
C GLY A 349 10.37 8.80 13.28
N ALA A 350 11.55 8.66 13.90
CA ALA A 350 12.40 7.48 13.76
C ALA A 350 11.75 6.17 14.25
N GLY A 351 10.71 6.25 15.09
CA GLY A 351 9.94 5.09 15.52
C GLY A 351 9.24 4.39 14.35
N ASN A 352 8.74 5.16 13.38
CA ASN A 352 8.15 4.61 12.15
C ASN A 352 9.14 3.73 11.39
N TYR A 353 10.41 4.12 11.37
CA TYR A 353 11.47 3.42 10.65
C TYR A 353 11.80 2.08 11.29
N GLY A 354 12.07 2.08 12.60
CA GLY A 354 12.40 0.87 13.35
C GLY A 354 11.25 -0.15 13.43
N MET A 355 10.00 0.30 13.20
CA MET A 355 8.81 -0.56 13.26
C MET A 355 8.26 -0.93 11.87
N CYS A 356 9.10 -0.94 10.83
CA CYS A 356 8.74 -1.34 9.47
C CYS A 356 7.64 -0.46 8.85
N GLY A 357 7.84 0.86 8.88
CA GLY A 357 7.00 1.83 8.19
C GLY A 357 7.02 1.67 6.67
N ARG A 358 6.33 2.60 5.97
CA ARG A 358 6.06 2.47 4.53
C ARG A 358 7.31 2.36 3.64
N ALA A 359 8.43 2.94 4.07
CA ALA A 359 9.70 2.93 3.33
C ALA A 359 10.50 1.63 3.46
N TYR A 360 10.01 0.64 4.22
CA TYR A 360 10.68 -0.63 4.51
C TYR A 360 9.98 -1.82 3.85
N ASP A 361 9.14 -1.53 2.87
CA ASP A 361 8.44 -2.49 2.01
C ASP A 361 7.76 -3.64 2.77
N PRO A 362 6.89 -3.36 3.76
CA PRO A 362 5.96 -4.39 4.22
C PRO A 362 5.01 -4.76 3.07
N ARG A 363 4.72 -6.06 2.93
CA ARG A 363 3.80 -6.59 1.90
C ARG A 363 2.46 -5.87 1.96
N PHE A 364 1.97 -5.65 3.17
CA PHE A 364 0.82 -4.80 3.44
C PHE A 364 1.06 -3.92 4.66
N LEU A 365 0.54 -2.69 4.57
CA LEU A 365 0.49 -1.74 5.68
C LEU A 365 -0.95 -1.25 5.82
N PHE A 366 -1.52 -1.44 7.00
CA PHE A 366 -2.85 -0.99 7.37
C PHE A 366 -2.79 0.06 8.48
N MET A 367 -3.86 0.84 8.60
CA MET A 367 -4.01 1.84 9.66
C MET A 367 -5.40 1.70 10.28
N TRP A 368 -5.45 1.69 11.60
CA TRP A 368 -6.71 1.78 12.34
C TRP A 368 -7.26 3.21 12.31
N PRO A 369 -8.59 3.39 12.44
CA PRO A 369 -9.22 4.72 12.35
C PRO A 369 -8.72 5.75 13.38
N ASN A 370 -8.30 5.30 14.58
CA ASN A 370 -7.77 6.16 15.64
C ASN A 370 -6.32 6.61 15.40
N SER A 371 -5.63 5.98 14.44
CA SER A 371 -4.19 6.14 14.25
C SER A 371 -3.80 7.53 13.75
N ARG A 372 -2.57 7.94 14.05
CA ARG A 372 -1.97 9.20 13.57
C ARG A 372 -0.55 8.95 13.08
N ILE A 373 -0.18 9.57 11.96
CA ILE A 373 1.14 9.46 11.35
C ILE A 373 1.66 10.85 10.99
N SER A 374 2.89 11.16 11.39
CA SER A 374 3.55 12.44 11.11
C SER A 374 5.04 12.35 11.43
N VAL A 375 5.83 13.33 10.98
CA VAL A 375 7.27 13.40 11.30
C VAL A 375 7.52 13.52 12.82
N MET A 376 6.62 14.21 13.53
CA MET A 376 6.60 14.31 14.99
C MET A 376 5.16 14.65 15.45
N GLY A 377 4.85 14.44 16.73
CA GLY A 377 3.52 14.77 17.25
C GLY A 377 3.21 16.28 17.15
N GLY A 378 1.96 16.65 16.87
CA GLY A 378 1.56 18.06 16.67
C GLY A 378 2.04 19.01 17.79
N PRO A 379 1.78 18.71 19.08
CA PRO A 379 2.28 19.53 20.18
C PRO A 379 3.80 19.69 20.19
N GLN A 380 4.54 18.60 19.93
CA GLN A 380 6.01 18.63 19.87
C GLN A 380 6.51 19.49 18.70
N ALA A 381 5.89 19.40 17.52
CA ALA A 381 6.21 20.25 16.38
C ALA A 381 6.00 21.73 16.69
N ALA A 382 4.86 22.05 17.31
CA ALA A 382 4.53 23.42 17.69
C ALA A 382 5.53 23.97 18.70
N ASP A 383 5.92 23.18 19.71
CA ASP A 383 6.92 23.57 20.71
C ASP A 383 8.29 23.83 20.09
N VAL A 384 8.80 22.91 19.26
CA VAL A 384 10.13 23.06 18.62
C VAL A 384 10.17 24.29 17.72
N LEU A 385 9.16 24.48 16.85
CA LEU A 385 9.11 25.64 15.97
C LEU A 385 8.97 26.95 16.75
N THR A 386 8.23 26.92 17.87
CA THR A 386 8.13 28.06 18.78
C THR A 386 9.51 28.44 19.33
N THR A 387 10.25 27.48 19.89
CA THR A 387 11.58 27.74 20.46
C THR A 387 12.54 28.29 19.41
N VAL A 388 12.61 27.68 18.22
CA VAL A 388 13.49 28.15 17.14
C VAL A 388 13.14 29.58 16.73
N LYS A 389 11.84 29.92 16.66
CA LYS A 389 11.40 31.27 16.28
C LYS A 389 11.68 32.29 17.38
N GLN A 390 11.52 31.93 18.64
CA GLN A 390 11.89 32.77 19.79
C GLN A 390 13.40 33.05 19.80
N ASP A 391 14.24 32.03 19.57
CA ASP A 391 15.69 32.18 19.51
C ASP A 391 16.14 33.01 18.31
N GLN A 392 15.44 32.93 17.18
CA GLN A 392 15.67 33.80 16.03
C GLN A 392 15.35 35.25 16.40
N ARG A 393 14.18 35.50 17.00
CA ARG A 393 13.76 36.84 17.43
C ARG A 393 14.74 37.44 18.43
N ALA A 394 15.19 36.66 19.41
CA ALA A 394 16.19 37.10 20.38
C ALA A 394 17.50 37.53 19.70
N ARG A 395 17.97 36.78 18.69
CA ARG A 395 19.16 37.14 17.89
C ARG A 395 18.96 38.39 17.03
N GLU A 396 17.73 38.63 16.57
CA GLU A 396 17.35 39.81 15.78
C GLU A 396 16.97 41.03 16.66
N GLY A 397 17.02 40.90 17.98
CA GLY A 397 16.62 41.96 18.92
C GLY A 397 15.11 42.24 18.95
N LEU A 398 14.29 41.31 18.44
CA LEU A 398 12.83 41.40 18.42
C LEU A 398 12.21 40.89 19.73
N PRO A 399 11.05 41.42 20.15
CA PRO A 399 10.35 40.96 21.35
C PRO A 399 9.83 39.52 21.19
N PRO A 400 9.76 38.73 22.27
CA PRO A 400 9.27 37.36 22.21
C PRO A 400 7.82 37.30 21.73
N MET A 401 7.45 36.21 21.05
CA MET A 401 6.04 35.95 20.72
C MET A 401 5.28 35.59 22.00
N GLU A 402 4.18 36.27 22.29
CA GLU A 402 3.35 36.05 23.48
C GLU A 402 1.85 36.11 23.15
N GLY A 403 1.02 35.54 24.02
CA GLY A 403 -0.43 35.58 23.92
C GLY A 403 -0.97 35.13 22.55
N GLY A 404 -1.84 35.94 21.95
CA GLY A 404 -2.50 35.61 20.69
C GLY A 404 -1.56 35.45 19.48
N GLU A 405 -0.39 36.12 19.50
CA GLU A 405 0.61 35.94 18.44
C GLU A 405 1.21 34.53 18.50
N LEU A 406 1.54 34.06 19.71
CA LEU A 406 2.05 32.71 19.92
C LEU A 406 1.01 31.64 19.57
N GLU A 407 -0.25 31.86 19.93
CA GLU A 407 -1.34 30.96 19.58
C GLU A 407 -1.57 30.86 18.06
N GLN A 408 -1.58 32.00 17.35
CA GLN A 408 -1.70 32.02 15.89
C GLN A 408 -0.53 31.32 15.21
N PHE A 409 0.69 31.46 15.73
CA PHE A 409 1.86 30.77 15.21
C PHE A 409 1.77 29.25 15.40
N ARG A 410 1.27 28.79 16.54
CA ARG A 410 1.16 27.35 16.88
C ARG A 410 -0.02 26.65 16.20
N LYS A 411 -1.14 27.36 15.99
CA LYS A 411 -2.40 26.79 15.47
C LYS A 411 -2.27 25.99 14.15
N PRO A 412 -1.54 26.43 13.11
CA PRO A 412 -1.43 25.64 11.88
C PRO A 412 -0.55 24.38 12.00
N ILE A 413 0.16 24.20 13.13
CA ILE A 413 1.09 23.09 13.36
C ILE A 413 0.46 21.99 14.23
N LEU A 414 -0.48 22.36 15.11
CA LEU A 414 -1.26 21.45 15.97
C LEU A 414 -2.31 20.69 15.16
#